data_AF-A0A4P5Y156-F1
#
_entry.id   AF-A0A4P5Y156-F1
#
_cell.length_a   1.000
_cell.length_b   1.000
_cell.length_c   1.000
_cell.angle_alpha   90.00
_cell.angle_beta   90.00
_cell.angle_gamma   90.00
#
_symmetry.space_group_name_H-M   'P 1'
#
loop_
_entity.id
_entity.type
_entity.pdbx_description
1 polymer ?
#
loop_
_entity_poly.entity_id
_entity_poly.type
_entity_poly.pdbx_seq_one_letter_code
_entity_poly.pdbx_strand_id
1 'polypeptide(L)'
;MPSIPRLHHLSLTLLAIAAGGALIIAGCNGDGGGNNDSGSNGPIDTSVVSSPTLVGRAVLPAATFAPGPSCGYQITPAINNGVPSPFFDRQPVQGFSAVLADPDQAGVYWAMCDNGFGALENSADFELRVYRIQPNFKTSTNTRAAAGGIDVLGFFALRDPNKKIPFTITNFFSADRILTGADFDIESMQRGSDGTLWFGDEFGPFLIHTSADGVVLEAPIALPDSDNAGKQIRSPQNPLTEEASAVRLMNAARAHARRNGGTRTPVFSPYHVMLKDGNTANETLAGRSQVAFATWDFS
;
A
#
# COMPACT_ATOMS: atom_id res chain seq x y z
N MET A 1 -57.43 6.91 -40.85
CA MET A 1 -56.57 6.88 -39.66
C MET A 1 -55.93 5.50 -39.60
N PRO A 2 -54.62 5.35 -39.84
CA PRO A 2 -53.97 4.06 -39.69
C PRO A 2 -53.64 3.80 -38.21
N SER A 3 -53.83 2.56 -37.82
CA SER A 3 -53.70 2.00 -36.48
C SER A 3 -52.25 2.01 -35.97
N ILE A 4 -52.08 2.39 -34.70
CA ILE A 4 -50.83 2.33 -33.94
C ILE A 4 -50.61 0.87 -33.48
N PRO A 5 -49.47 0.22 -33.77
CA PRO A 5 -49.14 -1.06 -33.16
C PRO A 5 -48.59 -0.89 -31.73
N ARG A 6 -48.98 -1.82 -30.86
CA ARG A 6 -48.63 -1.89 -29.43
C ARG A 6 -47.13 -2.12 -29.20
N LEU A 7 -46.55 -1.40 -28.24
CA LEU A 7 -45.22 -1.65 -27.69
C LEU A 7 -45.18 -3.02 -26.99
N HIS A 8 -44.23 -3.87 -27.39
CA HIS A 8 -43.82 -5.03 -26.60
C HIS A 8 -42.80 -4.60 -25.53
N HIS A 9 -43.02 -5.06 -24.30
CA HIS A 9 -42.12 -4.89 -23.16
C HIS A 9 -40.74 -5.52 -23.45
N LEU A 10 -39.68 -4.71 -23.48
CA LEU A 10 -38.31 -5.20 -23.35
C LEU A 10 -38.05 -5.51 -21.86
N SER A 11 -37.82 -6.79 -21.55
CA SER A 11 -37.19 -7.18 -20.30
C SER A 11 -35.69 -6.91 -20.40
N LEU A 12 -35.16 -6.14 -19.45
CA LEU A 12 -33.74 -5.80 -19.36
C LEU A 12 -33.00 -6.98 -18.72
N THR A 13 -32.37 -7.82 -19.53
CA THR A 13 -31.51 -8.91 -19.04
C THR A 13 -30.15 -8.32 -18.65
N LEU A 14 -29.83 -8.39 -17.36
CA LEU A 14 -28.54 -7.99 -16.79
C LEU A 14 -27.45 -8.96 -17.28
N LEU A 15 -26.55 -8.50 -18.15
CA LEU A 15 -25.38 -9.26 -18.59
C LEU A 15 -24.26 -9.09 -17.54
N ALA A 16 -24.10 -10.08 -16.66
CA ALA A 16 -22.94 -10.17 -15.79
C ALA A 16 -21.74 -10.68 -16.61
N ILE A 17 -20.78 -9.81 -16.88
CA ILE A 17 -19.49 -10.20 -17.46
C ILE A 17 -18.64 -10.81 -16.34
N ALA A 18 -18.56 -12.14 -16.30
CA ALA A 18 -17.57 -12.85 -15.52
C ALA A 18 -16.23 -12.78 -16.25
N ALA A 19 -15.37 -11.84 -15.85
CA ALA A 19 -13.97 -11.83 -16.27
C ALA A 19 -13.21 -12.92 -15.51
N GLY A 20 -13.16 -14.12 -16.08
CA GLY A 20 -12.27 -15.19 -15.65
C GLY A 20 -10.83 -14.88 -16.07
N GLY A 21 -10.10 -14.16 -15.20
CA GLY A 21 -8.65 -14.07 -15.27
C GLY A 21 -8.04 -15.04 -14.26
N ALA A 22 -7.55 -16.18 -14.72
CA ALA A 22 -6.71 -17.05 -13.91
C ALA A 22 -5.36 -16.35 -13.70
N LEU A 23 -5.16 -15.72 -12.54
CA LEU A 23 -3.84 -15.33 -12.09
C LEU A 23 -3.13 -16.60 -11.58
N ILE A 24 -2.40 -17.26 -12.47
CA ILE A 24 -1.45 -18.30 -12.07
C ILE A 24 -0.24 -17.57 -11.49
N ILE A 25 -0.11 -17.52 -10.16
CA ILE A 25 1.18 -17.26 -9.52
C ILE A 25 2.01 -18.53 -9.71
N ALA A 26 2.62 -18.67 -10.88
CA ALA A 26 3.72 -19.59 -11.07
C ALA A 26 4.96 -18.85 -10.55
N GLY A 27 5.39 -19.20 -9.34
CA GLY A 27 6.77 -18.96 -8.94
C GLY A 27 7.65 -19.74 -9.91
N CYS A 28 8.22 -19.05 -10.90
CA CYS A 28 9.26 -19.61 -11.74
C CYS A 28 10.53 -19.74 -10.90
N ASN A 29 10.66 -20.83 -10.14
CA ASN A 29 11.98 -21.32 -9.76
C ASN A 29 12.63 -21.85 -11.04
N GLY A 30 13.41 -20.99 -11.69
CA GLY A 30 14.23 -21.37 -12.83
C GLY A 30 15.45 -22.14 -12.34
N ASP A 31 15.36 -23.46 -12.27
CA ASP A 31 16.55 -24.32 -12.16
C ASP A 31 17.01 -24.72 -13.55
N GLY A 32 17.89 -23.88 -14.10
CA GLY A 32 18.79 -24.23 -15.19
C GLY A 32 20.21 -24.36 -14.65
N GLY A 33 20.59 -25.56 -14.19
CA GLY A 33 21.99 -25.87 -13.87
C GLY A 33 22.11 -26.76 -12.63
N GLY A 34 22.50 -28.01 -12.85
CA GLY A 34 22.46 -29.04 -11.83
C GLY A 34 23.37 -28.75 -10.64
N ASN A 35 22.85 -29.03 -9.44
CA ASN A 35 23.65 -29.59 -8.37
C ASN A 35 22.77 -30.37 -7.40
N ASN A 36 23.32 -31.47 -6.88
CA ASN A 36 22.62 -32.46 -6.08
C ASN A 36 22.21 -31.90 -4.70
N ASP A 37 20.96 -31.48 -4.53
CA ASP A 37 20.38 -31.26 -3.20
C ASP A 37 19.53 -32.48 -2.78
N SER A 38 20.12 -33.30 -1.92
CA SER A 38 19.46 -34.41 -1.23
C SER A 38 18.69 -33.86 -0.01
N GLY A 39 17.66 -33.04 -0.27
CA GLY A 39 16.64 -32.67 0.71
C GLY A 39 15.41 -33.57 0.54
N SER A 40 14.89 -34.13 1.62
CA SER A 40 13.74 -35.05 1.60
C SER A 40 12.46 -34.36 1.12
N ASN A 41 12.26 -34.26 -0.20
CA ASN A 41 10.98 -33.92 -0.79
C ASN A 41 10.01 -35.07 -0.52
N GLY A 42 8.97 -34.80 0.27
CA GLY A 42 7.76 -35.62 0.25
C GLY A 42 7.24 -35.74 -1.20
N PRO A 43 6.39 -36.74 -1.50
CA PRO A 43 5.97 -36.99 -2.87
C PRO A 43 5.33 -35.72 -3.45
N ILE A 44 5.94 -35.16 -4.49
CA ILE A 44 5.30 -34.14 -5.31
C ILE A 44 4.10 -34.83 -5.96
N ASP A 45 2.90 -34.43 -5.57
CA ASP A 45 1.67 -34.93 -6.19
C ASP A 45 1.64 -34.43 -7.64
N THR A 46 2.03 -35.32 -8.56
CA THR A 46 2.03 -35.08 -10.01
C THR A 46 0.66 -35.31 -10.64
N SER A 47 -0.42 -35.37 -9.85
CA SER A 47 -1.76 -35.48 -10.42
C SER A 47 -2.04 -34.28 -11.33
N VAL A 48 -2.35 -34.57 -12.59
CA VAL A 48 -2.75 -33.55 -13.55
C VAL A 48 -4.05 -32.93 -13.05
N VAL A 49 -3.99 -31.69 -12.56
CA VAL A 49 -5.17 -30.92 -12.18
C VAL A 49 -5.94 -30.60 -13.47
N SER A 50 -6.90 -31.45 -13.81
CA SER A 50 -7.70 -31.32 -15.04
C SER A 50 -8.77 -30.23 -14.93
N SER A 51 -9.11 -29.81 -13.71
CA SER A 51 -10.01 -28.69 -13.42
C SER A 51 -9.65 -28.02 -12.10
N PRO A 52 -9.37 -26.70 -12.08
CA PRO A 52 -9.17 -25.95 -10.84
C PRO A 52 -10.39 -26.08 -9.93
N THR A 53 -10.17 -26.63 -8.73
CA THR A 53 -11.25 -26.89 -7.76
C THR A 53 -10.98 -26.12 -6.46
N LEU A 54 -11.97 -25.35 -5.99
CA LEU A 54 -11.87 -24.66 -4.70
C LEU A 54 -11.94 -25.68 -3.56
N VAL A 55 -10.79 -25.94 -2.91
CA VAL A 55 -10.69 -26.90 -1.79
C VAL A 55 -11.04 -26.29 -0.43
N GLY A 56 -10.95 -24.97 -0.29
CA GLY A 56 -11.34 -24.26 0.91
C GLY A 56 -11.33 -22.75 0.74
N ARG A 57 -12.10 -22.04 1.59
CA ARG A 57 -12.22 -20.57 1.58
C ARG A 57 -12.17 -20.01 2.99
N ALA A 58 -11.44 -18.92 3.16
CA ALA A 58 -11.50 -18.06 4.33
C ALA A 58 -11.81 -16.63 3.87
N VAL A 59 -12.50 -15.83 4.70
CA VAL A 59 -12.89 -14.47 4.36
C VAL A 59 -12.49 -13.53 5.50
N LEU A 60 -11.76 -12.46 5.15
CA LEU A 60 -11.57 -11.31 6.02
C LEU A 60 -12.68 -10.28 5.74
N PRO A 61 -13.50 -9.88 6.73
CA PRO A 61 -14.48 -8.82 6.53
C PRO A 61 -13.81 -7.51 6.08
N ALA A 62 -14.46 -6.79 5.15
CA ALA A 62 -13.95 -5.53 4.63
C ALA A 62 -13.83 -4.42 5.69
N ALA A 63 -14.60 -4.50 6.77
CA ALA A 63 -14.53 -3.58 7.92
C ALA A 63 -13.68 -4.15 9.08
N THR A 64 -12.57 -4.82 8.75
CA THR A 64 -11.57 -5.25 9.74
C THR A 64 -10.52 -4.16 9.94
N PHE A 65 -10.30 -3.78 11.19
CA PHE A 65 -9.36 -2.73 11.56
C PHE A 65 -8.39 -3.23 12.64
N ALA A 66 -7.18 -2.67 12.64
CA ALA A 66 -6.21 -2.85 13.71
C ALA A 66 -6.00 -1.52 14.45
N PRO A 67 -5.60 -1.54 15.73
CA PRO A 67 -5.23 -0.33 16.46
C PRO A 67 -4.13 0.46 15.74
N GLY A 68 -4.19 1.78 15.81
CA GLY A 68 -3.23 2.67 15.16
C GLY A 68 -3.65 4.13 15.23
N PRO A 69 -2.87 5.07 14.70
CA PRO A 69 -3.31 6.45 14.56
C PRO A 69 -4.49 6.56 13.59
N SER A 70 -5.26 7.63 13.73
CA SER A 70 -6.37 7.94 12.83
C SER A 70 -5.88 8.15 11.39
N CYS A 71 -6.64 7.65 10.40
CA CYS A 71 -6.26 7.72 8.98
C CYS A 71 -7.44 7.97 8.02
N GLY A 72 -7.15 8.13 6.73
CA GLY A 72 -8.13 8.31 5.67
C GLY A 72 -8.71 9.73 5.60
N TYR A 73 -8.01 10.74 6.13
CA TYR A 73 -8.48 12.13 6.10
C TYR A 73 -8.54 12.72 4.70
N GLN A 74 -7.79 12.15 3.74
CA GLN A 74 -7.69 12.61 2.36
C GLN A 74 -8.46 11.71 1.38
N ILE A 75 -9.23 10.74 1.87
CA ILE A 75 -10.11 9.92 1.02
C ILE A 75 -11.30 10.75 0.58
N THR A 76 -11.51 10.82 -0.74
CA THR A 76 -12.66 11.49 -1.35
C THR A 76 -13.33 10.58 -2.38
N PRO A 77 -14.67 10.42 -2.36
CA PRO A 77 -15.62 10.97 -1.38
C PRO A 77 -15.43 10.35 0.01
N ALA A 78 -15.83 11.09 1.06
CA ALA A 78 -15.70 10.66 2.46
C ALA A 78 -16.51 9.39 2.81
N ILE A 79 -17.45 8.99 1.95
CA ILE A 79 -18.09 7.68 2.03
C ILE A 79 -17.75 6.96 0.74
N ASN A 80 -16.92 5.92 0.84
CA ASN A 80 -16.53 5.09 -0.29
C ASN A 80 -17.11 3.68 -0.09
N ASN A 81 -17.91 3.19 -1.03
CA ASN A 81 -18.60 1.90 -0.96
C ASN A 81 -19.37 1.65 0.35
N GLY A 82 -19.96 2.71 0.93
CA GLY A 82 -20.70 2.64 2.19
C GLY A 82 -19.85 2.65 3.46
N VAL A 83 -18.52 2.79 3.33
CA VAL A 83 -17.59 2.91 4.46
C VAL A 83 -17.22 4.38 4.65
N PRO A 84 -17.52 4.99 5.81
CA PRO A 84 -17.16 6.38 6.08
C PRO A 84 -15.69 6.52 6.53
N SER A 85 -14.99 7.50 5.98
CA SER A 85 -13.69 8.00 6.41
C SER A 85 -13.82 9.39 7.06
N PRO A 86 -12.91 9.81 7.97
CA PRO A 86 -11.70 9.12 8.40
C PRO A 86 -11.97 7.97 9.40
N PHE A 87 -10.99 7.07 9.52
CA PHE A 87 -10.98 5.98 10.49
C PHE A 87 -10.29 6.46 11.77
N PHE A 88 -11.06 6.70 12.83
CA PHE A 88 -10.52 7.19 14.10
C PHE A 88 -9.84 6.08 14.90
N ASP A 89 -8.60 6.36 15.34
CA ASP A 89 -7.72 5.55 16.19
C ASP A 89 -7.58 4.09 15.73
N ARG A 90 -7.59 3.90 14.41
CA ARG A 90 -7.50 2.58 13.77
C ARG A 90 -7.00 2.70 12.34
N GLN A 91 -6.42 1.61 11.85
CA GLN A 91 -5.96 1.43 10.49
C GLN A 91 -6.73 0.26 9.83
N PRO A 92 -7.14 0.36 8.57
CA PRO A 92 -7.64 -0.78 7.82
C PRO A 92 -6.61 -1.91 7.76
N VAL A 93 -7.07 -3.16 7.81
CA VAL A 93 -6.20 -4.33 7.66
C VAL A 93 -6.13 -4.80 6.20
N GLN A 94 -7.12 -4.47 5.38
CA GLN A 94 -7.22 -4.98 4.00
C GLN A 94 -6.29 -4.27 3.02
N GLY A 95 -6.23 -4.81 1.80
CA GLY A 95 -5.36 -4.36 0.71
C GLY A 95 -4.02 -5.04 0.85
N PHE A 96 -3.91 -6.29 0.39
CA PHE A 96 -2.66 -7.07 0.49
C PHE A 96 -2.06 -7.29 -0.90
N SER A 97 -0.78 -6.96 -1.06
CA SER A 97 -0.03 -7.24 -2.30
C SER A 97 0.90 -8.45 -2.17
N ALA A 98 1.16 -8.95 -0.96
CA ALA A 98 1.95 -10.16 -0.75
C ALA A 98 1.51 -10.97 0.47
N VAL A 99 1.68 -12.29 0.37
CA VAL A 99 1.46 -13.24 1.48
C VAL A 99 2.60 -14.24 1.52
N LEU A 100 3.24 -14.41 2.68
CA LEU A 100 4.27 -15.40 2.94
C LEU A 100 3.83 -16.36 4.05
N ALA A 101 4.16 -17.64 3.95
CA ALA A 101 3.97 -18.57 5.06
C ALA A 101 4.89 -18.17 6.24
N ASP A 102 4.37 -18.28 7.46
CA ASP A 102 5.18 -18.15 8.67
C ASP A 102 6.06 -19.41 8.81
N PRO A 103 7.40 -19.29 8.85
CA PRO A 103 8.27 -20.45 8.95
C PRO A 103 8.19 -21.14 10.32
N ASP A 104 7.77 -20.41 11.36
CA ASP A 104 7.76 -20.90 12.74
C ASP A 104 6.39 -21.45 13.15
N GLN A 105 5.33 -21.16 12.38
CA GLN A 105 3.96 -21.53 12.74
C GLN A 105 3.12 -21.93 11.52
N ALA A 106 2.96 -23.24 11.31
CA ALA A 106 2.15 -23.78 10.23
C ALA A 106 0.69 -23.24 10.26
N GLY A 107 0.20 -22.83 9.08
CA GLY A 107 -1.14 -22.25 8.92
C GLY A 107 -1.26 -20.78 9.30
N VAL A 108 -0.16 -20.14 9.76
CA VAL A 108 -0.06 -18.68 9.90
C VAL A 108 0.71 -18.12 8.71
N TYR A 109 0.33 -16.90 8.32
CA TYR A 109 0.90 -16.20 7.19
C TYR A 109 1.19 -14.75 7.54
N TRP A 110 2.21 -14.19 6.92
CA TRP A 110 2.54 -12.76 6.92
C TRP A 110 1.91 -12.14 5.69
N ALA A 111 0.93 -11.25 5.88
CA ALA A 111 0.25 -10.51 4.83
C ALA A 111 0.70 -9.05 4.85
N MET A 112 1.39 -8.64 3.79
CA MET A 112 1.87 -7.28 3.61
C MET A 112 0.75 -6.42 3.02
N CYS A 113 0.48 -5.26 3.62
CA CYS A 113 -0.45 -4.32 3.02
C CYS A 113 0.14 -3.63 1.78
N ASP A 114 -0.73 -3.16 0.90
CA ASP A 114 -0.45 -2.19 -0.15
C ASP A 114 -0.25 -0.77 0.47
N ASN A 115 -0.08 0.28 -0.34
CA ASN A 115 -0.04 1.67 0.10
C ASN A 115 -1.33 2.16 0.79
N GLY A 116 -2.41 1.39 0.70
CA GLY A 116 -3.64 1.56 1.47
C GLY A 116 -4.76 2.29 0.76
N PHE A 117 -4.51 3.46 0.17
CA PHE A 117 -5.56 4.28 -0.49
C PHE A 117 -5.31 4.57 -1.98
N GLY A 118 -4.30 3.94 -2.57
CA GLY A 118 -4.05 3.86 -4.01
C GLY A 118 -3.26 5.02 -4.61
N ALA A 119 -2.89 6.04 -3.82
CA ALA A 119 -2.10 7.17 -4.31
C ALA A 119 -1.23 7.81 -3.22
N LEU A 120 -0.18 8.50 -3.66
CA LEU A 120 0.74 9.22 -2.76
C LEU A 120 0.03 10.35 -2.00
N GLU A 121 -0.93 11.03 -2.63
CA GLU A 121 -1.60 12.21 -2.10
C GLU A 121 -2.57 11.90 -0.96
N ASN A 122 -3.15 10.70 -0.95
CA ASN A 122 -4.16 10.29 0.01
C ASN A 122 -3.65 9.29 1.06
N SER A 123 -2.47 8.68 0.86
CA SER A 123 -1.95 7.59 1.71
C SER A 123 -0.93 8.02 2.77
N ALA A 124 -0.81 9.32 3.03
CA ALA A 124 0.15 9.85 4.01
C ALA A 124 -0.19 9.52 5.47
N ASP A 125 -1.41 9.09 5.78
CA ASP A 125 -1.83 8.66 7.12
C ASP A 125 -2.12 7.15 7.21
N PHE A 126 -1.84 6.40 6.14
CA PHE A 126 -1.89 4.95 6.12
C PHE A 126 -0.52 4.38 6.49
N GLU A 127 -0.42 3.65 7.60
CA GLU A 127 0.86 3.05 8.01
C GLU A 127 1.14 1.75 7.25
N LEU A 128 2.33 1.64 6.65
CA LEU A 128 2.76 0.41 5.99
C LEU A 128 3.07 -0.66 7.04
N ARG A 129 2.30 -1.76 7.00
CA ARG A 129 2.30 -2.82 7.99
C ARG A 129 2.36 -4.20 7.35
N VAL A 130 2.93 -5.15 8.07
CA VAL A 130 2.82 -6.58 7.76
C VAL A 130 2.05 -7.25 8.89
N TYR A 131 0.90 -7.82 8.54
CA TYR A 131 0.00 -8.49 9.46
C TYR A 131 0.30 -9.98 9.54
N ARG A 132 0.29 -10.55 10.75
CA ARG A 132 0.21 -12.00 10.93
C ARG A 132 -1.26 -12.41 10.91
N ILE A 133 -1.62 -13.29 9.99
CA ILE A 133 -2.98 -13.77 9.80
C ILE A 133 -3.05 -15.30 9.88
N GLN A 134 -4.15 -15.82 10.40
CA GLN A 134 -4.45 -17.24 10.45
C GLN A 134 -5.77 -17.52 9.73
N PRO A 135 -5.74 -18.01 8.49
CA PRO A 135 -6.94 -18.44 7.78
C PRO A 135 -7.52 -19.73 8.36
N ASN A 136 -8.76 -19.65 8.81
CA ASN A 136 -9.59 -20.79 9.17
C ASN A 136 -10.48 -21.15 7.97
N PHE A 137 -9.97 -22.06 7.13
CA PHE A 137 -10.66 -22.44 5.90
C PHE A 137 -11.93 -23.25 6.16
N LYS A 138 -13.03 -22.80 5.56
CA LYS A 138 -14.20 -23.65 5.32
C LYS A 138 -13.90 -24.55 4.13
N THR A 139 -14.00 -25.86 4.33
CA THR A 139 -13.85 -26.86 3.26
C THR A 139 -15.18 -27.57 3.01
N SER A 140 -15.25 -28.42 1.99
CA SER A 140 -16.43 -29.26 1.74
C SER A 140 -16.69 -30.29 2.85
N THR A 141 -15.65 -30.67 3.60
CA THR A 141 -15.69 -31.71 4.63
C THR A 141 -15.64 -31.16 6.06
N ASN A 142 -15.22 -29.91 6.25
CA ASN A 142 -15.11 -29.25 7.54
C ASN A 142 -16.22 -28.19 7.72
N THR A 143 -17.23 -28.52 8.53
CA THR A 143 -18.38 -27.64 8.84
C THR A 143 -18.18 -26.75 10.07
N ARG A 144 -17.00 -26.77 10.72
CA ARG A 144 -16.76 -26.09 12.01
C ARG A 144 -16.73 -24.55 11.93
N ALA A 145 -16.59 -23.96 10.74
CA ALA A 145 -16.72 -22.52 10.50
C ALA A 145 -17.80 -22.28 9.43
N ALA A 146 -18.96 -21.75 9.82
CA ALA A 146 -20.11 -21.61 8.90
C ALA A 146 -19.78 -20.82 7.61
N ALA A 147 -18.81 -19.90 7.65
CA ALA A 147 -18.36 -19.09 6.52
C ALA A 147 -16.87 -19.21 6.14
N GLY A 148 -16.03 -19.76 7.02
CA GLY A 148 -14.57 -19.60 6.93
C GLY A 148 -14.15 -18.16 7.29
N GLY A 149 -13.04 -17.99 8.00
CA GLY A 149 -12.65 -16.69 8.57
C GLY A 149 -11.14 -16.50 8.61
N ILE A 150 -10.69 -15.27 8.78
CA ILE A 150 -9.27 -14.95 8.96
C ILE A 150 -9.11 -14.26 10.31
N ASP A 151 -8.30 -14.86 11.19
CA ASP A 151 -7.90 -14.23 12.45
C ASP A 151 -6.70 -13.33 12.19
N VAL A 152 -6.74 -12.10 12.67
CA VAL A 152 -5.60 -11.17 12.63
C VAL A 152 -4.87 -11.27 13.97
N LEU A 153 -3.70 -11.89 13.97
CA LEU A 153 -2.95 -12.23 15.18
C LEU A 153 -2.09 -11.07 15.70
N GLY A 154 -1.69 -10.15 14.82
CA GLY A 154 -0.84 -9.02 15.15
C GLY A 154 -0.22 -8.40 13.90
N PHE A 155 0.67 -7.43 14.07
CA PHE A 155 1.40 -6.80 12.99
C PHE A 155 2.70 -6.15 13.49
N PHE A 156 3.60 -5.85 12.55
CA PHE A 156 4.62 -4.81 12.74
C PHE A 156 4.47 -3.73 11.66
N ALA A 157 4.95 -2.53 11.94
CA ALA A 157 5.01 -1.43 10.98
C ALA A 157 6.42 -1.29 10.41
N LEU A 158 6.51 -0.99 9.12
CA LEU A 158 7.77 -0.65 8.48
C LEU A 158 8.26 0.71 8.99
N ARG A 159 9.57 0.84 9.22
CA ARG A 159 10.13 2.03 9.86
C ARG A 159 11.60 2.27 9.52
N ASP A 160 12.00 3.54 9.55
CA ASP A 160 13.38 3.97 9.26
C ASP A 160 14.02 4.78 10.41
N PRO A 161 14.10 4.25 11.65
CA PRO A 161 14.68 4.97 12.79
C PRO A 161 16.17 5.31 12.57
N ASN A 162 16.86 4.52 11.75
CA ASN A 162 18.28 4.67 11.45
C ASN A 162 18.58 5.60 10.25
N LYS A 163 17.55 6.28 9.71
CA LYS A 163 17.66 7.31 8.66
C LYS A 163 18.40 6.83 7.40
N LYS A 164 18.08 5.63 6.94
CA LYS A 164 18.63 5.01 5.74
C LYS A 164 18.00 5.54 4.46
N ILE A 165 16.75 6.02 4.51
CA ILE A 165 16.06 6.57 3.34
C ILE A 165 16.61 7.97 3.04
N PRO A 166 17.15 8.23 1.83
CA PRO A 166 17.88 9.47 1.53
C PRO A 166 16.98 10.62 1.07
N PHE A 167 15.65 10.46 1.11
CA PHE A 167 14.67 11.47 0.72
C PHE A 167 13.63 11.69 1.83
N THR A 168 12.80 12.72 1.66
CA THR A 168 11.79 13.08 2.65
C THR A 168 10.67 12.04 2.69
N ILE A 169 10.38 11.54 3.90
CA ILE A 169 9.25 10.65 4.20
C ILE A 169 8.21 11.38 5.05
N THR A 170 6.97 10.91 5.13
CA THR A 170 5.90 11.54 5.90
C THR A 170 6.27 11.73 7.37
N ASN A 171 6.90 10.74 7.98
CA ASN A 171 7.29 10.80 9.38
C ASN A 171 8.73 11.31 9.61
N PHE A 172 9.24 12.16 8.71
CA PHE A 172 10.63 12.63 8.69
C PHE A 172 11.13 13.16 10.04
N PHE A 173 10.30 13.94 10.73
CA PHE A 173 10.62 14.62 11.98
C PHE A 173 10.36 13.79 13.26
N SER A 174 9.94 12.53 13.13
CA SER A 174 9.77 11.64 14.29
C SER A 174 11.03 10.83 14.56
N ALA A 175 11.13 10.27 15.78
CA ALA A 175 12.22 9.35 16.12
C ALA A 175 12.06 8.01 15.38
N ASP A 176 10.86 7.42 15.43
CA ASP A 176 10.62 6.08 14.91
C ASP A 176 10.55 6.04 13.38
N ARG A 177 10.16 7.14 12.72
CA ARG A 177 10.09 7.25 11.26
C ARG A 177 9.29 6.10 10.63
N ILE A 178 8.10 5.84 11.19
CA ILE A 178 7.13 4.88 10.64
C ILE A 178 6.84 5.24 9.18
N LEU A 179 6.88 4.25 8.28
CA LEU A 179 6.63 4.46 6.87
C LEU A 179 5.14 4.39 6.56
N THR A 180 4.74 5.19 5.58
CA THR A 180 3.34 5.37 5.15
C THR A 180 3.17 5.04 3.68
N GLY A 181 1.93 4.85 3.23
CA GLY A 181 1.65 4.60 1.81
C GLY A 181 2.00 5.76 0.89
N ALA A 182 2.24 6.97 1.42
CA ALA A 182 2.81 8.06 0.63
C ALA A 182 4.34 7.96 0.46
N ASP A 183 5.01 7.13 1.27
CA ASP A 183 6.45 6.96 1.24
C ASP A 183 6.86 5.95 0.19
N PHE A 184 6.18 4.80 0.18
CA PHE A 184 6.39 3.69 -0.74
C PHE A 184 5.05 3.03 -1.12
N ASP A 185 5.04 2.48 -2.32
CA ASP A 185 3.97 1.72 -2.91
C ASP A 185 4.42 0.26 -3.04
N ILE A 186 4.36 -0.46 -1.93
CA ILE A 186 4.95 -1.79 -1.83
C ILE A 186 4.03 -2.85 -2.45
N GLU A 187 4.54 -3.56 -3.45
CA GLU A 187 3.74 -4.49 -4.26
C GLU A 187 4.22 -5.93 -4.19
N SER A 188 5.32 -6.18 -3.47
CA SER A 188 5.80 -7.54 -3.21
C SER A 188 6.62 -7.62 -1.94
N MET A 189 6.66 -8.81 -1.34
CA MET A 189 7.47 -9.13 -0.17
C MET A 189 8.09 -10.52 -0.32
N GLN A 190 9.37 -10.66 0.03
CA GLN A 190 10.10 -11.93 0.09
C GLN A 190 10.94 -12.01 1.37
N ARG A 191 11.22 -13.23 1.83
CA ARG A 191 12.10 -13.49 2.96
C ARG A 191 13.47 -13.95 2.47
N GLY A 192 14.52 -13.26 2.91
CA GLY A 192 15.90 -13.67 2.68
C GLY A 192 16.27 -14.92 3.46
N SER A 193 17.34 -15.60 3.04
CA SER A 193 17.85 -16.81 3.72
C SER A 193 18.36 -16.53 5.14
N ASP A 194 18.68 -15.28 5.46
CA ASP A 194 19.08 -14.80 6.78
C ASP A 194 17.89 -14.35 7.65
N GLY A 195 16.65 -14.50 7.15
CA GLY A 195 15.42 -14.13 7.84
C GLY A 195 15.01 -12.67 7.68
N THR A 196 15.80 -11.85 6.99
CA THR A 196 15.42 -10.47 6.62
C THR A 196 14.30 -10.45 5.59
N LEU A 197 13.72 -9.27 5.36
CA LEU A 197 12.61 -9.08 4.43
C LEU A 197 12.98 -8.09 3.34
N TRP A 198 12.59 -8.44 2.12
CA TRP A 198 12.78 -7.65 0.91
C TRP A 198 11.43 -7.27 0.32
N PHE A 199 11.30 -5.99 -0.07
CA PHE A 199 10.07 -5.44 -0.63
C PHE A 199 10.36 -4.83 -2.00
N GLY A 200 9.47 -5.07 -2.96
CA GLY A 200 9.44 -4.32 -4.21
C GLY A 200 8.50 -3.13 -4.09
N ASP A 201 8.94 -1.96 -4.53
CA ASP A 201 8.20 -0.70 -4.51
C ASP A 201 7.92 -0.21 -5.94
N GLU A 202 6.73 0.31 -6.22
CA GLU A 202 6.33 0.86 -7.51
C GLU A 202 6.72 2.34 -7.68
N PHE A 203 6.69 3.13 -6.59
CA PHE A 203 6.99 4.56 -6.69
C PHE A 203 8.44 4.82 -7.12
N GLY A 204 9.42 4.11 -6.59
CA GLY A 204 10.82 4.21 -7.00
C GLY A 204 11.01 3.97 -8.49
N PRO A 205 10.86 2.75 -9.01
CA PRO A 205 10.84 1.48 -8.31
C PRO A 205 12.13 1.16 -7.54
N PHE A 206 11.99 0.57 -6.37
CA PHE A 206 13.11 0.19 -5.50
C PHE A 206 12.99 -1.25 -5.00
N LEU A 207 14.13 -1.83 -4.61
CA LEU A 207 14.17 -2.88 -3.61
C LEU A 207 14.44 -2.27 -2.25
N ILE A 208 13.60 -2.60 -1.27
CA ILE A 208 13.72 -2.14 0.11
C ILE A 208 14.07 -3.35 0.98
N HIS A 209 15.16 -3.24 1.74
CA HIS A 209 15.65 -4.28 2.63
C HIS A 209 15.40 -3.89 4.09
N THR A 210 14.73 -4.78 4.83
CA THR A 210 14.39 -4.58 6.23
C THR A 210 14.74 -5.80 7.07
N SER A 211 14.91 -5.59 8.37
CA SER A 211 14.93 -6.67 9.36
C SER A 211 13.58 -7.40 9.43
N ALA A 212 13.55 -8.56 10.09
CA ALA A 212 12.34 -9.38 10.24
C ALA A 212 11.17 -8.67 10.94
N ASP A 213 11.43 -7.57 11.67
CA ASP A 213 10.42 -6.74 12.33
C ASP A 213 10.21 -5.36 11.67
N GLY A 214 10.73 -5.16 10.45
CA GLY A 214 10.39 -4.03 9.59
C GLY A 214 11.28 -2.78 9.71
N VAL A 215 12.44 -2.85 10.38
CA VAL A 215 13.43 -1.75 10.36
C VAL A 215 14.21 -1.77 9.05
N VAL A 216 14.18 -0.66 8.29
CA VAL A 216 15.01 -0.48 7.08
C VAL A 216 16.50 -0.57 7.44
N LEU A 217 17.23 -1.43 6.72
CA LEU A 217 18.63 -1.75 7.01
C LEU A 217 19.62 -0.92 6.17
N GLU A 218 19.24 -0.60 4.94
CA GLU A 218 20.05 0.15 3.99
C GLU A 218 19.20 1.07 3.12
N ALA A 219 19.85 1.93 2.34
CA ALA A 219 19.14 2.82 1.43
C ALA A 219 18.40 1.99 0.36
N PRO A 220 17.18 2.41 -0.06
CA PRO A 220 16.45 1.72 -1.13
C PRO A 220 17.31 1.58 -2.39
N ILE A 221 17.34 0.37 -2.96
CA ILE A 221 18.17 0.03 -4.11
C ILE A 221 17.38 0.31 -5.38
N ALA A 222 17.86 1.24 -6.21
CA ALA A 222 17.26 1.53 -7.51
C ALA A 222 17.45 0.40 -8.51
N LEU A 223 16.41 0.15 -9.32
CA LEU A 223 16.45 -0.87 -10.35
C LEU A 223 17.11 -0.34 -11.63
N PRO A 224 18.07 -1.08 -12.22
CA PRO A 224 18.63 -0.72 -13.52
C PRO A 224 17.58 -0.86 -14.62
N ASP A 225 17.66 0.01 -15.62
CA ASP A 225 16.83 -0.08 -16.82
C ASP A 225 17.53 -0.97 -17.87
N SER A 226 16.95 -2.14 -18.15
CA SER A 226 17.51 -3.11 -19.11
C SER A 226 17.46 -2.63 -20.55
N ASP A 227 16.52 -1.75 -20.88
CA ASP A 227 16.32 -1.24 -22.23
C ASP A 227 17.14 0.03 -22.48
N ASN A 228 17.54 0.72 -21.40
CA ASN A 228 18.37 1.92 -21.44
C ASN A 228 19.61 1.80 -20.55
N ALA A 229 20.68 1.21 -21.08
CA ALA A 229 21.94 1.00 -20.37
C ALA A 229 22.45 2.27 -19.64
N GLY A 230 22.78 2.11 -18.36
CA GLY A 230 23.26 3.19 -17.48
C GLY A 230 22.15 4.07 -16.88
N LYS A 231 20.87 3.80 -17.20
CA LYS A 231 19.72 4.43 -16.54
C LYS A 231 19.11 3.49 -15.50
N GLN A 232 18.20 4.08 -14.73
CA GLN A 232 17.37 3.39 -13.75
C GLN A 232 15.92 3.54 -14.15
N ILE A 233 15.11 2.52 -13.84
CA ILE A 233 13.66 2.61 -13.99
C ILE A 233 13.15 3.67 -13.01
N ARG A 234 12.24 4.52 -13.48
CA ARG A 234 11.59 5.55 -12.65
C ARG A 234 10.12 5.66 -12.98
N SER A 235 9.27 5.67 -11.96
CA SER A 235 7.87 6.05 -12.11
C SER A 235 7.72 7.58 -12.08
N PRO A 236 6.58 8.14 -12.54
CA PRO A 236 6.25 9.55 -12.34
C PRO A 236 6.28 9.98 -10.87
N GLN A 237 5.96 9.08 -9.94
CA GLN A 237 5.91 9.29 -8.50
C GLN A 237 7.26 9.06 -7.79
N ASN A 238 8.34 8.82 -8.54
CA ASN A 238 9.66 8.59 -7.98
C ASN A 238 10.07 9.74 -7.05
N PRO A 239 10.56 9.46 -5.82
CA PRO A 239 10.88 10.48 -4.82
C PRO A 239 11.97 11.48 -5.24
N LEU A 240 12.66 11.23 -6.35
CA LEU A 240 13.71 12.09 -6.90
C LEU A 240 13.22 12.97 -8.06
N THR A 241 11.91 12.97 -8.37
CA THR A 241 11.30 13.98 -9.26
C THR A 241 10.95 15.24 -8.48
N GLU A 242 10.91 16.40 -9.15
CA GLU A 242 10.63 17.69 -8.51
C GLU A 242 9.23 17.71 -7.89
N GLU A 243 8.24 17.21 -8.62
CA GLU A 243 6.84 17.18 -8.22
C GLU A 243 6.63 16.25 -7.01
N ALA A 244 7.14 15.01 -7.07
CA ALA A 244 6.98 14.07 -5.95
C ALA A 244 7.75 14.53 -4.70
N SER A 245 8.93 15.12 -4.87
CA SER A 245 9.72 15.69 -3.78
C SER A 245 8.94 16.78 -3.03
N ALA A 246 8.27 17.67 -3.78
CA ALA A 246 7.45 18.72 -3.19
C ALA A 246 6.30 18.13 -2.37
N VAL A 247 5.55 17.16 -2.91
CA VAL A 247 4.43 16.54 -2.18
C VAL A 247 4.92 15.83 -0.91
N ARG A 248 6.05 15.15 -0.96
CA ARG A 248 6.66 14.49 0.21
C ARG A 248 7.07 15.48 1.30
N LEU A 249 7.63 16.63 0.94
CA LEU A 249 7.92 17.71 1.91
C LEU A 249 6.64 18.25 2.56
N MET A 250 5.59 18.46 1.76
CA MET A 250 4.29 18.89 2.28
C MET A 250 3.68 17.87 3.24
N ASN A 251 3.79 16.57 2.92
CA ASN A 251 3.37 15.48 3.79
C ASN A 251 4.12 15.51 5.13
N ALA A 252 5.45 15.64 5.10
CA ALA A 252 6.28 15.68 6.29
C ALA A 252 5.94 16.85 7.22
N ALA A 253 5.78 18.05 6.64
CA ALA A 253 5.40 19.24 7.40
C ALA A 253 4.00 19.12 7.98
N ARG A 254 3.03 18.62 7.21
CA ARG A 254 1.65 18.38 7.67
C ARG A 254 1.60 17.37 8.81
N ALA A 255 2.30 16.24 8.69
CA ALA A 255 2.37 15.23 9.73
C ALA A 255 3.03 15.77 11.01
N HIS A 256 4.10 16.55 10.87
CA HIS A 256 4.75 17.22 12.00
C HIS A 256 3.82 18.24 12.69
N ALA A 257 3.14 19.09 11.92
CA ALA A 257 2.19 20.07 12.45
C ALA A 257 1.09 19.39 13.28
N ARG A 258 0.42 18.38 12.71
CA ARG A 258 -0.65 17.62 13.39
C ARG A 258 -0.19 17.00 14.70
N ARG A 259 1.00 16.36 14.72
CA ARG A 259 1.56 15.77 15.95
C ARG A 259 1.87 16.79 17.03
N ASN A 260 2.11 18.04 16.67
CA ASN A 260 2.42 19.13 17.60
C ASN A 260 1.20 20.04 17.85
N GLY A 261 -0.02 19.53 17.66
CA GLY A 261 -1.26 20.25 17.98
C GLY A 261 -1.76 21.21 16.90
N GLY A 262 -1.15 21.21 15.72
CA GLY A 262 -1.61 21.99 14.58
C GLY A 262 -2.99 21.53 14.09
N THR A 263 -3.95 22.45 14.05
CA THR A 263 -5.34 22.19 13.65
C THR A 263 -5.61 22.49 12.17
N ARG A 264 -4.71 23.24 11.51
CA ARG A 264 -4.79 23.60 10.09
C ARG A 264 -3.73 22.87 9.28
N THR A 265 -4.06 22.52 8.05
CA THR A 265 -3.08 21.94 7.11
C THR A 265 -2.13 23.03 6.65
N PRO A 266 -0.80 22.85 6.78
CA PRO A 266 0.17 23.79 6.21
C PRO A 266 -0.04 23.94 4.71
N VAL A 267 -0.04 25.18 4.22
CA VAL A 267 -0.13 25.50 2.79
C VAL A 267 1.23 25.97 2.31
N PHE A 268 1.67 25.42 1.18
CA PHE A 268 2.90 25.81 0.53
C PHE A 268 2.56 26.56 -0.74
N SER A 269 3.19 27.71 -0.93
CA SER A 269 3.10 28.46 -2.17
C SER A 269 4.49 28.63 -2.77
N PRO A 270 4.65 28.50 -4.10
CA PRO A 270 5.89 28.84 -4.79
C PRO A 270 6.31 30.30 -4.60
N TYR A 271 5.35 31.16 -4.22
CA TYR A 271 5.57 32.59 -4.02
C TYR A 271 4.60 33.16 -2.97
N HIS A 272 5.11 33.95 -2.00
CA HIS A 272 4.33 34.39 -0.84
C HIS A 272 3.09 35.22 -1.20
N VAL A 273 3.11 35.96 -2.32
CA VAL A 273 1.96 36.76 -2.79
C VAL A 273 0.77 35.91 -3.25
N MET A 274 1.01 34.63 -3.55
CA MET A 274 -0.04 33.68 -3.94
C MET A 274 -0.66 32.98 -2.72
N LEU A 275 -0.17 33.27 -1.51
CA LEU A 275 -0.84 32.83 -0.29
C LEU A 275 -2.09 33.68 -0.10
N LYS A 276 -3.24 33.03 -0.14
CA LYS A 276 -4.52 33.64 0.23
C LYS A 276 -4.68 33.56 1.75
N ASP A 277 -3.90 34.37 2.46
CA ASP A 277 -3.82 34.41 3.93
C ASP A 277 -4.62 35.56 4.55
N GLY A 278 -5.32 36.35 3.74
CA GLY A 278 -6.08 37.52 4.19
C GLY A 278 -5.20 38.73 4.53
N ASN A 279 -3.89 38.69 4.25
CA ASN A 279 -2.98 39.82 4.40
C ASN A 279 -2.93 40.64 3.10
N THR A 280 -3.48 41.86 3.14
CA THR A 280 -3.55 42.76 1.98
C THR A 280 -2.19 43.18 1.42
N ALA A 281 -1.10 43.04 2.19
CA ALA A 281 0.26 43.31 1.72
C ALA A 281 0.80 42.24 0.75
N ASN A 282 0.26 41.02 0.80
CA ASN A 282 0.66 39.94 -0.09
C ASN A 282 -0.01 40.03 -1.46
N GLU A 283 -1.10 40.79 -1.63
CA GLU A 283 -1.85 40.81 -2.90
C GLU A 283 -1.24 41.71 -4.01
N THR A 284 -0.17 42.47 -3.72
CA THR A 284 0.27 43.59 -4.60
C THR A 284 1.60 43.42 -5.37
N LEU A 285 2.37 42.34 -5.17
CA LEU A 285 3.73 42.22 -5.72
C LEU A 285 3.90 41.03 -6.68
N ALA A 286 3.07 40.97 -7.72
CA ALA A 286 3.15 39.97 -8.79
C ALA A 286 4.28 40.30 -9.78
N GLY A 287 5.50 39.81 -9.53
CA GLY A 287 6.55 39.83 -10.54
C GLY A 287 7.98 39.66 -10.02
N ARG A 288 8.39 38.44 -9.68
CA ARG A 288 9.71 37.81 -9.92
C ARG A 288 9.86 36.55 -9.06
N SER A 289 10.66 35.61 -9.56
CA SER A 289 10.59 34.17 -9.34
C SER A 289 11.18 33.65 -8.01
N GLN A 290 10.61 32.52 -7.59
CA GLN A 290 11.17 31.36 -6.88
C GLN A 290 11.77 31.56 -5.48
N VAL A 291 11.03 31.08 -4.46
CA VAL A 291 11.42 30.11 -3.42
C VAL A 291 10.19 29.89 -2.53
N ALA A 292 9.84 28.63 -2.24
CA ALA A 292 8.70 28.26 -1.42
C ALA A 292 8.95 28.63 0.06
N PHE A 293 8.04 29.43 0.63
CA PHE A 293 8.01 29.72 2.07
C PHE A 293 6.67 29.26 2.63
N ALA A 294 6.72 28.50 3.74
CA ALA A 294 5.55 28.12 4.51
C ALA A 294 5.23 29.22 5.52
N THR A 295 3.98 29.69 5.56
CA THR A 295 3.49 30.51 6.67
C THR A 295 2.82 29.60 7.69
N TRP A 296 3.16 29.80 8.96
CA TRP A 296 2.54 29.13 10.10
C TRP A 296 1.58 30.12 10.74
N ASP A 297 0.27 29.94 10.54
CA ASP A 297 -0.73 30.73 11.26
C ASP A 297 -0.99 30.06 12.62
N PHE A 298 -0.34 30.62 13.65
CA PHE A 298 -0.65 30.34 15.05
C PHE A 298 -1.80 31.24 15.48
N SER A 299 -3.03 30.79 15.25
CA SER A 299 -4.25 31.36 15.84
C SER A 299 -5.20 30.28 16.34
#